data_AF-A0A314KHP4-F1
#
_entry.id   AF-A0A314KHP4-F1
#
_cell.length_a   1.000
_cell.length_b   1.000
_cell.length_c   1.000
_cell.angle_alpha   90.00
_cell.angle_beta   90.00
_cell.angle_gamma   90.00
#
_symmetry.space_group_name_H-M   'P 1'
#
loop_
_entity.id
_entity.type
_entity.pdbx_description
1 polymer ?
#
loop_
_entity_poly.entity_id
_entity_poly.type
_entity_poly.pdbx_seq_one_letter_code
_entity_poly.pdbx_strand_id
1 'polypeptide(L)'
;MAHSQNQELEYMVDEYYDTTDFDNSTFADESPQSTDVDDSLDSDFEDDFEVSKSKTDTSAVEARNGKDIQGIPWERLNFTRDKYHETRLKQYKNYENLPRSREDLEKECKEVGKGHSFYDFQFNTRLVKSTIVHFQLRNLLWSTSKHDVYLMQNYSVMHWSSLLRKGKEVLNVAKPLVPTMKYPGSVSQTLSRVQISTLAVRDGLMAAGGFQGELICKYLHHPEVAFSTKISNEENAITNAVDICYSPTGSMRVITANNDQQVRVFDAKSFACTSHYTFPWSVNNTSVSPDGKLLAVLGDSPECLIADAQSGKVVSNLKGHLDYSFASAWHPNGTILATGNQDTTCRLWDIRNTSQSIAVLKGRMGAIRAIKFTSDGCFMAMAEPADFVHIFDTQSDYGACEEIDLFGEIAGISFSPDTEALFIGVADRTYGSLLEFNRKRSHHYLDYVL
;
A
#
# COMPACT_ATOMS: atom_id res chain seq x y z
N MET A 1 -2.72 32.35 -10.12
CA MET A 1 -2.23 32.75 -8.79
C MET A 1 -2.97 31.91 -7.76
N ALA A 2 -2.46 30.73 -7.47
CA ALA A 2 -2.94 29.82 -6.43
C ALA A 2 -1.68 29.13 -5.88
N HIS A 3 -1.07 29.77 -4.89
CA HIS A 3 0.21 29.33 -4.32
C HIS A 3 0.16 29.37 -2.78
N SER A 4 -1.02 29.15 -2.19
CA SER A 4 -1.24 29.40 -0.77
C SER A 4 -2.15 28.37 -0.08
N GLN A 5 -2.23 27.13 -0.57
CA GLN A 5 -2.98 26.06 0.12
C GLN A 5 -2.12 24.87 0.57
N ASN A 6 -0.86 24.75 0.15
CA ASN A 6 0.00 23.65 0.59
C ASN A 6 0.56 23.82 2.01
N GLN A 7 0.66 25.06 2.52
CA GLN A 7 1.24 25.28 3.86
C GLN A 7 0.33 24.83 5.01
N GLU A 8 -0.99 24.73 4.84
CA GLU A 8 -1.90 24.28 5.91
C GLU A 8 -2.00 22.74 6.01
N LEU A 9 -1.58 21.99 4.99
CA LEU A 9 -1.57 20.52 5.00
C LEU A 9 -0.29 19.91 5.57
N GLU A 10 0.78 20.70 5.73
CA GLU A 10 2.11 20.24 6.17
C GLU A 10 2.30 20.18 7.70
N TYR A 11 1.40 20.80 8.50
CA TYR A 11 1.57 20.92 9.95
C TYR A 11 0.71 19.97 10.82
N MET A 12 0.00 19.00 10.23
CA MET A 12 -0.91 18.11 10.98
C MET A 12 -0.40 16.67 11.20
N VAL A 13 0.91 16.45 11.23
CA VAL A 13 1.45 15.14 11.67
C VAL A 13 1.16 14.90 13.16
N ASP A 14 1.03 15.96 13.97
CA ASP A 14 0.80 15.86 15.41
C ASP A 14 -0.69 15.78 15.81
N GLU A 15 -1.63 16.24 14.97
CA GLU A 15 -3.07 16.20 15.28
C GLU A 15 -3.74 14.84 14.97
N TYR A 16 -3.08 13.95 14.21
CA TYR A 16 -3.58 12.59 13.98
C TYR A 16 -3.39 11.65 15.18
N TYR A 17 -2.63 12.07 16.20
CA TYR A 17 -2.44 11.32 17.45
C TYR A 17 -3.46 11.68 18.54
N ASP A 18 -4.43 12.55 18.24
CA ASP A 18 -5.43 13.00 19.21
C ASP A 18 -6.74 12.20 19.08
N THR A 19 -6.67 10.89 19.36
CA THR A 19 -7.81 10.17 19.93
C THR A 19 -7.78 10.33 21.45
N THR A 20 -7.75 11.56 21.97
CA THR A 20 -7.74 11.82 23.42
C THR A 20 -9.11 11.73 24.10
N ASP A 21 -10.18 11.41 23.37
CA ASP A 21 -11.51 11.25 23.98
C ASP A 21 -11.86 9.81 24.38
N PHE A 22 -10.92 8.86 24.36
CA PHE A 22 -11.18 7.49 24.85
C PHE A 22 -10.19 6.95 25.89
N ASP A 23 -9.25 7.76 26.38
CA ASP A 23 -8.44 7.40 27.55
C ASP A 23 -9.20 7.71 28.85
N ASN A 24 -10.10 6.78 29.22
CA ASN A 24 -10.48 6.63 30.62
C ASN A 24 -10.78 5.16 30.95
N SER A 25 -9.73 4.34 30.90
CA SER A 25 -9.64 3.14 31.74
C SER A 25 -8.19 2.97 32.19
N THR A 26 -7.94 3.48 33.39
CA THR A 26 -6.68 3.42 34.13
C THR A 26 -6.29 1.96 34.34
N PHE A 27 -5.25 1.48 33.65
CA PHE A 27 -4.49 0.32 34.10
C PHE A 27 -3.33 0.85 34.94
N ALA A 28 -3.54 0.85 36.26
CA ALA A 28 -2.49 1.09 37.23
C ALA A 28 -1.57 -0.13 37.27
N ASP A 29 -0.32 0.06 36.89
CA ASP A 29 0.76 -0.92 37.01
C ASP A 29 1.34 -0.77 38.43
N GLU A 30 0.85 -1.57 39.38
CA GLU A 30 1.45 -1.66 40.71
C GLU A 30 2.69 -2.55 40.64
N SER A 31 3.87 -1.92 40.63
CA SER A 31 5.14 -2.59 40.89
C SER A 31 5.24 -3.04 42.35
N PRO A 32 5.53 -4.32 42.67
CA PRO A 32 5.90 -4.68 44.02
C PRO A 32 7.41 -4.42 44.23
N GLN A 33 7.69 -3.66 45.28
CA GLN A 33 9.02 -3.43 45.82
C GLN A 33 9.68 -4.73 46.28
N SER A 34 11.00 -4.76 46.12
CA SER A 34 11.92 -5.77 46.62
C SER A 34 11.96 -5.86 48.15
N THR A 35 11.80 -7.05 48.69
CA THR A 35 12.35 -7.46 49.99
C THR A 35 12.73 -8.94 49.95
N ASP A 36 13.98 -9.24 50.31
CA ASP A 36 14.52 -10.57 50.66
C ASP A 36 13.62 -11.24 51.73
N VAL A 37 13.48 -12.56 51.92
CA VAL A 37 14.45 -13.65 52.09
C VAL A 37 13.71 -15.01 52.02
N ASP A 38 14.44 -16.06 51.62
CA ASP A 38 14.45 -17.43 52.17
C ASP A 38 13.82 -18.63 51.42
N ASP A 39 14.58 -19.72 51.48
CA ASP A 39 14.55 -21.01 50.79
C ASP A 39 13.27 -21.86 51.02
N SER A 40 12.84 -22.61 50.00
CA SER A 40 12.72 -24.09 50.02
C SER A 40 11.91 -24.68 48.83
N LEU A 41 12.59 -25.59 48.11
CA LEU A 41 12.14 -26.85 47.48
C LEU A 41 10.62 -27.09 47.25
N ASP A 42 10.20 -27.25 45.99
CA ASP A 42 9.89 -28.58 45.39
C ASP A 42 9.35 -28.50 43.94
N SER A 43 9.61 -29.60 43.23
CA SER A 43 9.14 -30.13 41.93
C SER A 43 7.84 -29.55 41.31
N ASP A 44 7.67 -29.35 39.99
CA ASP A 44 7.84 -30.32 38.90
C ASP A 44 8.16 -29.61 37.58
N PHE A 45 9.17 -30.11 36.86
CA PHE A 45 9.51 -29.73 35.48
C PHE A 45 8.69 -30.64 34.54
N GLU A 46 7.54 -30.15 34.07
CA GLU A 46 6.94 -30.67 32.83
C GLU A 46 7.26 -29.72 31.68
N ASP A 47 7.88 -30.32 30.67
CA ASP A 47 8.52 -29.72 29.51
C ASP A 47 7.47 -29.37 28.45
N ASP A 48 6.78 -28.23 28.62
CA ASP A 48 5.87 -27.69 27.60
C ASP A 48 6.67 -26.88 26.57
N PHE A 49 7.15 -27.58 25.54
CA PHE A 49 7.66 -27.01 24.28
C PHE A 49 6.52 -26.40 23.42
N GLU A 50 5.65 -25.57 24.00
CA GLU A 50 4.83 -24.64 23.20
C GLU A 50 5.72 -23.47 22.76
N VAL A 51 6.28 -23.61 21.55
CA VAL A 51 6.83 -22.49 20.79
C VAL A 51 5.81 -21.34 20.85
N SER A 52 6.18 -20.28 21.56
CA SER A 52 5.38 -19.12 21.88
C SER A 52 4.40 -18.72 20.76
N LYS A 53 3.16 -19.22 20.80
CA LYS A 53 2.07 -18.58 20.06
C LYS A 53 1.98 -17.19 20.66
N SER A 54 2.37 -16.16 19.90
CA SER A 54 2.03 -14.80 20.29
C SER A 54 0.50 -14.80 20.44
N LYS A 55 0.01 -14.55 21.66
CA LYS A 55 -1.44 -14.61 21.99
C LYS A 55 -2.30 -13.62 21.17
N THR A 56 -1.67 -12.92 20.22
CA THR A 56 -2.15 -11.82 19.42
C THR A 56 -2.48 -12.20 17.98
N ASP A 57 -1.88 -13.27 17.44
CA ASP A 57 -2.10 -13.66 16.04
C ASP A 57 -3.45 -14.39 15.88
N THR A 58 -3.99 -14.40 14.66
CA THR A 58 -5.25 -15.07 14.34
C THR A 58 -5.06 -15.99 13.14
N SER A 59 -5.36 -17.28 13.33
CA SER A 59 -5.40 -18.26 12.25
C SER A 59 -6.76 -18.34 11.56
N ALA A 60 -6.80 -18.87 10.34
CA ALA A 60 -8.06 -19.11 9.63
C ALA A 60 -9.05 -19.99 10.42
N VAL A 61 -8.56 -20.95 11.20
CA VAL A 61 -9.42 -21.84 12.01
C VAL A 61 -10.09 -21.04 13.13
N GLU A 62 -9.34 -20.22 13.86
CA GLU A 62 -9.92 -19.38 14.90
C GLU A 62 -10.89 -18.35 14.32
N ALA A 63 -10.56 -17.75 13.17
CA ALA A 63 -11.45 -16.80 12.50
C ALA A 63 -12.78 -17.45 12.08
N ARG A 64 -12.73 -18.66 11.52
CA ARG A 64 -13.94 -19.45 11.21
C ARG A 64 -14.75 -19.82 12.46
N ASN A 65 -14.10 -19.90 13.62
CA ASN A 65 -14.75 -20.13 14.91
C ASN A 65 -15.25 -18.85 15.58
N GLY A 66 -15.23 -17.70 14.88
CA GLY A 66 -15.78 -16.43 15.35
C GLY A 66 -14.79 -15.47 15.98
N LYS A 67 -13.49 -15.79 16.02
CA LYS A 67 -12.46 -14.82 16.41
C LYS A 67 -12.32 -13.75 15.32
N ASP A 68 -12.18 -12.49 15.70
CA ASP A 68 -11.93 -11.41 14.75
C ASP A 68 -10.62 -11.65 13.97
N ILE A 69 -10.61 -11.36 12.67
CA ILE A 69 -9.45 -11.64 11.78
C ILE A 69 -8.19 -10.88 12.21
N GLN A 70 -8.33 -9.69 12.82
CA GLN A 70 -7.23 -8.92 13.40
C GLN A 70 -6.95 -9.28 14.86
N GLY A 71 -7.80 -10.13 15.45
CA GLY A 71 -7.73 -10.53 16.85
C GLY A 71 -8.14 -9.40 17.81
N ILE A 72 -9.05 -8.53 17.36
CA ILE A 72 -9.66 -7.49 18.21
C ILE A 72 -10.66 -8.17 19.16
N PRO A 73 -10.50 -8.05 20.48
CA PRO A 73 -11.37 -8.69 21.47
C PRO A 73 -12.63 -7.85 21.70
N TRP A 74 -13.53 -7.80 20.72
CA TRP A 74 -14.77 -6.99 20.78
C TRP A 74 -15.61 -7.28 22.03
N GLU A 75 -15.56 -8.50 22.56
CA GLU A 75 -16.24 -8.91 23.78
C GLU A 75 -15.73 -8.21 25.05
N ARG A 76 -14.53 -7.62 24.99
CA ARG A 76 -13.92 -6.85 26.08
C ARG A 76 -14.08 -5.34 25.90
N LEU A 77 -14.65 -4.89 24.80
CA LEU A 77 -14.82 -3.48 24.46
C LEU A 77 -16.25 -3.01 24.77
N ASN A 78 -16.41 -1.71 25.02
CA ASN A 78 -17.71 -1.09 25.33
C ASN A 78 -18.62 -0.93 24.09
N PHE A 79 -18.19 -1.40 22.93
CA PHE A 79 -18.89 -1.29 21.66
C PHE A 79 -18.72 -2.58 20.86
N THR A 80 -19.77 -2.93 20.12
CA THR A 80 -19.71 -4.02 19.14
C THR A 80 -18.93 -3.57 17.90
N ARG A 81 -18.44 -4.54 17.14
CA ARG A 81 -17.78 -4.32 15.84
C ARG A 81 -18.61 -3.43 14.92
N ASP A 82 -19.90 -3.72 14.77
CA ASP A 82 -20.81 -2.97 13.90
C ASP A 82 -21.02 -1.53 14.36
N LYS A 83 -21.21 -1.33 15.68
CA LYS A 83 -21.38 0.01 16.24
C LYS A 83 -20.12 0.85 16.06
N TYR A 84 -18.94 0.26 16.26
CA TYR A 84 -17.67 0.93 16.03
C TYR A 84 -17.51 1.35 14.57
N HIS A 85 -17.79 0.44 13.64
CA HIS A 85 -17.78 0.70 12.20
C HIS A 85 -18.76 1.82 11.80
N GLU A 86 -20.01 1.83 12.31
CA GLU A 86 -20.96 2.92 12.05
C GLU A 86 -20.47 4.29 12.56
N THR A 87 -19.89 4.32 13.76
CA THR A 87 -19.31 5.54 14.31
C THR A 87 -18.14 6.01 13.45
N ARG A 88 -17.29 5.08 13.01
CA ARG A 88 -16.13 5.38 12.18
C ARG A 88 -16.53 5.99 10.83
N LEU A 89 -17.51 5.43 10.13
CA LEU A 89 -18.04 6.01 8.88
C LEU A 89 -18.62 7.42 9.06
N LYS A 90 -19.25 7.71 10.22
CA LYS A 90 -19.82 9.04 10.50
C LYS A 90 -18.76 10.07 10.85
N GLN A 91 -17.66 9.65 11.48
CA GLN A 91 -16.62 10.53 11.99
C GLN A 91 -15.44 10.71 11.02
N TYR A 92 -15.29 9.82 10.04
CA TYR A 92 -14.19 9.89 9.09
C TYR A 92 -14.26 11.18 8.26
N LYS A 93 -13.22 12.01 8.37
CA LYS A 93 -13.11 13.27 7.63
C LYS A 93 -12.38 13.04 6.31
N ASN A 94 -13.07 13.30 5.21
CA ASN A 94 -12.46 13.31 3.89
C ASN A 94 -11.97 14.71 3.53
N TYR A 95 -10.76 14.79 2.97
CA TYR A 95 -10.19 16.01 2.42
C TYR A 95 -10.57 16.10 0.94
N GLU A 96 -11.75 16.59 0.60
CA GLU A 96 -12.20 16.60 -0.80
C GLU A 96 -12.58 18.01 -1.27
N ASN A 97 -12.24 18.28 -2.52
CA ASN A 97 -12.54 19.53 -3.23
C ASN A 97 -13.50 19.24 -4.39
N LEU A 98 -14.70 18.75 -4.07
CA LEU A 98 -15.67 18.35 -5.08
C LEU A 98 -16.45 19.56 -5.65
N PRO A 99 -16.53 19.72 -6.99
CA PRO A 99 -17.35 20.75 -7.62
C PRO A 99 -18.86 20.44 -7.61
N ARG A 100 -19.26 19.20 -7.27
CA ARG A 100 -20.66 18.75 -7.18
C ARG A 100 -20.85 17.79 -6.01
N SER A 101 -22.10 17.52 -5.65
CA SER A 101 -22.46 16.69 -4.50
C SER A 101 -22.01 15.23 -4.67
N ARG A 102 -21.80 14.52 -3.55
CA ARG A 102 -21.53 13.08 -3.54
C ARG A 102 -22.68 12.27 -4.12
N GLU A 103 -23.92 12.67 -3.85
CA GLU A 103 -25.11 12.00 -4.39
C GLU A 103 -25.13 12.03 -5.92
N ASP A 104 -24.63 13.11 -6.54
CA ASP A 104 -24.53 13.19 -8.00
C ASP A 104 -23.40 12.32 -8.57
N LEU A 105 -22.29 12.21 -7.85
CA LEU A 105 -21.20 11.28 -8.19
C LEU A 105 -21.65 9.82 -8.11
N GLU A 106 -22.42 9.48 -7.08
CA GLU A 106 -22.92 8.11 -6.89
C GLU A 106 -23.83 7.65 -8.02
N LYS A 107 -24.53 8.56 -8.71
CA LYS A 107 -25.35 8.24 -9.88
C LYS A 107 -24.53 7.78 -11.09
N GLU A 108 -23.25 8.14 -11.16
CA GLU A 108 -22.33 7.67 -12.21
C GLU A 108 -21.71 6.32 -11.86
N CYS A 109 -21.78 5.92 -10.58
CA CYS A 109 -21.14 4.72 -10.10
C CYS A 109 -21.88 3.48 -10.59
N LYS A 110 -21.11 2.50 -11.06
CA LYS A 110 -21.61 1.20 -11.44
C LYS A 110 -22.24 0.53 -10.22
N GLU A 111 -23.42 -0.08 -10.41
CA GLU A 111 -23.97 -0.98 -9.41
C GLU A 111 -23.17 -2.29 -9.39
N VAL A 112 -22.73 -2.68 -8.20
CA VAL A 112 -21.87 -3.85 -8.00
C VAL A 112 -22.54 -4.80 -7.02
N GLY A 113 -22.66 -6.06 -7.43
CA GLY A 113 -23.12 -7.16 -6.60
C GLY A 113 -22.20 -7.36 -5.41
N LYS A 114 -22.77 -7.35 -4.20
CA LYS A 114 -22.07 -7.58 -2.94
C LYS A 114 -22.19 -9.05 -2.50
N GLY A 115 -21.30 -9.47 -1.60
CA GLY A 115 -21.36 -10.80 -0.97
C GLY A 115 -20.68 -11.90 -1.79
N HIS A 116 -19.89 -11.53 -2.80
CA HIS A 116 -18.95 -12.45 -3.43
C HIS A 116 -17.71 -12.63 -2.53
N SER A 117 -17.05 -13.77 -2.65
CA SER A 117 -15.77 -14.00 -2.00
C SER A 117 -14.82 -14.70 -2.98
N PHE A 118 -13.69 -14.05 -3.21
CA PHE A 118 -12.64 -14.43 -4.15
C PHE A 118 -11.34 -14.77 -3.42
N TYR A 119 -11.09 -14.21 -2.23
CA TYR A 119 -9.93 -14.45 -1.40
C TYR A 119 -10.31 -14.75 0.07
N ASP A 120 -10.06 -15.98 0.51
CA ASP A 120 -10.37 -16.41 1.87
C ASP A 120 -9.25 -16.02 2.85
N PHE A 121 -9.61 -15.45 4.00
CA PHE A 121 -8.68 -15.15 5.09
C PHE A 121 -7.89 -16.40 5.52
N GLN A 122 -6.57 -16.25 5.67
CA GLN A 122 -5.68 -17.34 6.05
C GLN A 122 -4.99 -17.10 7.38
N PHE A 123 -4.44 -15.90 7.56
CA PHE A 123 -3.61 -15.62 8.71
C PHE A 123 -3.47 -14.13 8.95
N ASN A 124 -3.34 -13.78 10.23
CA ASN A 124 -2.98 -12.46 10.69
C ASN A 124 -1.81 -12.55 11.66
N THR A 125 -0.80 -11.70 11.46
CA THR A 125 0.30 -11.56 12.43
C THR A 125 0.48 -10.14 12.90
N ARG A 126 0.74 -9.98 14.21
CA ARG A 126 1.14 -8.70 14.82
C ARG A 126 2.65 -8.58 15.02
N LEU A 127 3.43 -9.60 14.64
CA LEU A 127 4.89 -9.61 14.75
C LEU A 127 5.55 -8.61 13.79
N VAL A 128 4.92 -8.39 12.64
CA VAL A 128 5.28 -7.36 11.68
C VAL A 128 4.08 -6.45 11.48
N LYS A 129 4.31 -5.14 11.52
CA LYS A 129 3.25 -4.15 11.34
C LYS A 129 3.79 -2.94 10.59
N SER A 130 2.94 -2.39 9.72
CA SER A 130 3.35 -1.29 8.87
C SER A 130 3.40 0.03 9.63
N THR A 131 4.32 0.91 9.21
CA THR A 131 4.35 2.31 9.65
C THR A 131 4.16 3.22 8.45
N ILE A 132 3.21 4.14 8.56
CA ILE A 132 2.90 5.14 7.54
C ILE A 132 3.44 6.48 8.02
N VAL A 133 4.18 7.17 7.17
CA VAL A 133 4.74 8.51 7.46
C VAL A 133 3.94 9.64 6.82
N HIS A 134 3.06 9.33 5.85
CA HIS A 134 2.26 10.30 5.12
C HIS A 134 0.81 9.84 4.97
N PHE A 135 -0.15 10.73 5.23
CA PHE A 135 -1.58 10.39 5.21
C PHE A 135 -2.16 10.09 3.82
N GLN A 136 -1.43 10.33 2.73
CA GLN A 136 -1.90 10.01 1.36
C GLN A 136 -1.19 8.82 0.69
N LEU A 137 0.07 8.53 1.03
CA LEU A 137 0.90 7.56 0.28
C LEU A 137 0.78 6.15 0.88
N ARG A 138 0.44 5.14 0.06
CA ARG A 138 0.08 3.77 0.50
C ARG A 138 0.76 2.62 -0.27
N ASN A 139 1.94 2.87 -0.85
CA ASN A 139 2.70 1.82 -1.56
C ASN A 139 3.87 1.31 -0.69
N LEU A 140 3.56 0.77 0.51
CA LEU A 140 4.56 0.36 1.51
C LEU A 140 4.59 -1.16 1.78
N LEU A 141 3.91 -1.94 0.94
CA LEU A 141 3.81 -3.39 1.03
C LEU A 141 4.03 -4.01 -0.34
N TRP A 142 4.88 -5.04 -0.41
CA TRP A 142 5.15 -5.73 -1.66
C TRP A 142 5.44 -7.22 -1.47
N SER A 143 4.74 -8.08 -2.19
CA SER A 143 5.01 -9.52 -2.20
C SER A 143 5.84 -9.91 -3.44
N THR A 144 6.80 -10.82 -3.25
CA THR A 144 7.63 -11.37 -4.33
C THR A 144 7.33 -12.84 -4.60
N SER A 145 6.59 -13.49 -3.71
CA SER A 145 6.06 -14.84 -3.84
C SER A 145 4.77 -14.96 -3.02
N LYS A 146 4.11 -16.11 -3.09
CA LYS A 146 3.00 -16.46 -2.17
C LYS A 146 3.40 -16.38 -0.70
N HIS A 147 4.69 -16.46 -0.39
CA HIS A 147 5.19 -16.62 0.97
C HIS A 147 6.13 -15.50 1.41
N ASP A 148 6.58 -14.63 0.52
CA ASP A 148 7.59 -13.62 0.81
C ASP A 148 7.03 -12.23 0.57
N VAL A 149 7.01 -11.44 1.65
CA VAL A 149 6.42 -10.11 1.69
C VAL A 149 7.40 -9.14 2.31
N TYR A 150 7.47 -7.93 1.77
CA TYR A 150 8.30 -6.84 2.23
C TYR A 150 7.39 -5.69 2.65
N LEU A 151 7.61 -5.16 3.84
CA LEU A 151 6.81 -4.08 4.39
C LEU A 151 7.66 -3.08 5.16
N MET A 152 7.20 -1.83 5.18
CA MET A 152 7.84 -0.76 5.94
C MET A 152 7.42 -0.79 7.40
N GLN A 153 8.37 -0.91 8.33
CA GLN A 153 8.15 -0.84 9.79
C GLN A 153 9.17 0.11 10.42
N ASN A 154 8.68 1.23 10.97
CA ASN A 154 9.48 2.32 11.55
C ASN A 154 10.53 2.88 10.56
N TYR A 155 11.81 2.52 10.74
CA TYR A 155 12.93 2.89 9.87
C TYR A 155 13.54 1.67 9.17
N SER A 156 12.78 0.58 9.08
CA SER A 156 13.26 -0.69 8.56
C SER A 156 12.31 -1.24 7.51
N VAL A 157 12.86 -1.74 6.41
CA VAL A 157 12.12 -2.63 5.52
C VAL A 157 12.29 -4.04 6.06
N MET A 158 11.18 -4.63 6.46
CA MET A 158 11.10 -5.99 6.97
C MET A 158 10.70 -6.93 5.85
N HIS A 159 11.37 -8.07 5.76
CA HIS A 159 10.87 -9.25 5.05
C HIS A 159 10.11 -10.12 6.03
N TRP A 160 8.96 -10.62 5.63
CA TRP A 160 8.16 -11.60 6.34
C TRP A 160 7.99 -12.83 5.45
N SER A 161 8.34 -14.00 5.99
CA SER A 161 8.05 -15.29 5.38
C SER A 161 6.76 -15.86 5.99
N SER A 162 5.68 -15.94 5.21
CA SER A 162 4.42 -16.55 5.66
C SER A 162 4.56 -18.05 5.87
N LEU A 163 5.43 -18.70 5.09
CA LEU A 163 5.74 -20.13 5.22
C LEU A 163 6.51 -20.44 6.51
N LEU A 164 7.56 -19.67 6.81
CA LEU A 164 8.40 -19.89 7.99
C LEU A 164 7.89 -19.16 9.25
N ARG A 165 6.87 -18.32 9.10
CA ARG A 165 6.33 -17.42 10.15
C ARG A 165 7.44 -16.63 10.85
N LYS A 166 8.37 -16.08 10.06
CA LYS A 166 9.56 -15.39 10.56
C LYS A 166 9.81 -14.10 9.79
N GLY A 167 10.12 -13.05 10.54
CA GLY A 167 10.56 -11.76 10.01
C GLY A 167 12.08 -11.62 9.98
N LYS A 168 12.60 -10.86 9.02
CA LYS A 168 14.01 -10.46 8.93
C LYS A 168 14.12 -9.00 8.47
N GLU A 169 14.95 -8.21 9.12
CA GLU A 169 15.28 -6.86 8.64
C GLU A 169 16.14 -6.94 7.36
N VAL A 170 15.72 -6.26 6.30
CA VAL A 170 16.38 -6.25 4.98
C VAL A 170 17.12 -4.95 4.74
N LEU A 171 16.57 -3.83 5.21
CA LEU A 171 17.17 -2.51 5.09
C LEU A 171 16.85 -1.72 6.35
N ASN A 172 17.84 -1.09 6.97
CA ASN A 172 17.66 -0.18 8.09
C ASN A 172 18.14 1.21 7.67
N VAL A 173 17.20 2.14 7.50
CA VAL A 173 17.47 3.50 7.04
C VAL A 173 17.67 4.52 8.18
N ALA A 174 17.61 4.08 9.45
CA ALA A 174 17.98 4.93 10.59
C ALA A 174 19.50 5.16 10.67
N LYS A 175 20.28 4.20 10.17
CA LYS A 175 21.75 4.27 10.12
C LYS A 175 22.23 4.89 8.80
N PRO A 176 23.46 5.43 8.75
CA PRO A 176 24.06 5.88 7.50
C PRO A 176 24.11 4.76 6.45
N LEU A 177 23.51 5.01 5.30
CA LEU A 177 23.50 4.15 4.12
C LEU A 177 24.65 4.59 3.22
N VAL A 178 25.72 3.79 3.17
CA VAL A 178 26.85 4.05 2.27
C VAL A 178 26.66 3.18 1.02
N PRO A 179 26.40 3.78 -0.16
CA PRO A 179 26.20 3.01 -1.39
C PRO A 179 27.53 2.37 -1.83
N THR A 180 27.48 1.09 -2.22
CA THR A 180 28.69 0.35 -2.58
C THR A 180 29.00 0.40 -4.07
N MET A 181 28.00 0.60 -4.92
CA MET A 181 28.20 0.62 -6.37
C MET A 181 28.40 2.06 -6.85
N LYS A 182 29.46 2.25 -7.64
CA LYS A 182 29.75 3.52 -8.31
C LYS A 182 29.80 3.26 -9.81
N TYR A 183 28.79 3.75 -10.51
CA TYR A 183 28.73 3.66 -11.97
C TYR A 183 28.94 5.03 -12.62
N PRO A 184 29.60 5.10 -13.79
CA PRO A 184 29.66 6.33 -14.57
C PRO A 184 28.24 6.86 -14.86
N GLY A 185 27.98 8.13 -14.54
CA GLY A 185 26.66 8.76 -14.71
C GLY A 185 25.68 8.57 -13.55
N SER A 186 26.03 7.77 -12.54
CA SER A 186 25.29 7.70 -11.27
C SER A 186 25.86 8.73 -10.27
N VAL A 187 25.00 9.48 -9.61
CA VAL A 187 25.39 10.40 -8.52
C VAL A 187 24.96 9.76 -7.21
N SER A 188 25.83 8.94 -6.63
CA SER A 188 25.57 8.26 -5.35
C SER A 188 25.95 9.14 -4.16
N GLN A 189 25.11 9.20 -3.14
CA GLN A 189 25.35 9.95 -1.90
C GLN A 189 25.00 9.09 -0.68
N THR A 190 25.71 9.32 0.43
CA THR A 190 25.36 8.71 1.71
C THR A 190 24.09 9.35 2.23
N LEU A 191 23.11 8.53 2.62
CA LEU A 191 21.87 8.99 3.24
C LEU A 191 21.79 8.49 4.68
N SER A 192 20.97 9.12 5.52
CA SER A 192 20.74 8.67 6.89
C SER A 192 19.39 9.17 7.39
N ARG A 193 18.73 8.38 8.24
CA ARG A 193 17.43 8.71 8.85
C ARG A 193 16.36 9.04 7.80
N VAL A 194 16.35 8.29 6.70
CA VAL A 194 15.37 8.47 5.63
C VAL A 194 14.00 8.01 6.12
N GLN A 195 12.99 8.86 5.95
CA GLN A 195 11.59 8.47 6.15
C GLN A 195 11.06 7.91 4.83
N ILE A 196 10.91 6.59 4.74
CA ILE A 196 10.45 5.94 3.51
C ILE A 196 8.96 6.25 3.29
N SER A 197 8.65 6.81 2.13
CA SER A 197 7.30 7.18 1.69
C SER A 197 6.68 6.16 0.73
N THR A 198 7.50 5.37 0.03
CA THR A 198 7.06 4.45 -1.02
C THR A 198 8.10 3.35 -1.27
N LEU A 199 7.65 2.17 -1.67
CA LEU A 199 8.45 0.96 -1.85
C LEU A 199 8.01 0.20 -3.11
N ALA A 200 8.98 -0.31 -3.88
CA ALA A 200 8.74 -1.27 -4.94
C ALA A 200 9.79 -2.38 -4.90
N VAL A 201 9.36 -3.61 -5.16
CA VAL A 201 10.25 -4.78 -5.21
C VAL A 201 9.96 -5.58 -6.46
N ARG A 202 10.96 -5.81 -7.30
CA ARG A 202 10.78 -6.59 -8.52
C ARG A 202 12.07 -7.29 -8.91
N ASP A 203 11.97 -8.57 -9.23
CA ASP A 203 13.07 -9.39 -9.76
C ASP A 203 14.37 -9.27 -8.93
N GLY A 204 14.23 -9.27 -7.60
CA GLY A 204 15.34 -9.19 -6.66
C GLY A 204 15.90 -7.78 -6.40
N LEU A 205 15.41 -6.75 -7.10
CA LEU A 205 15.72 -5.35 -6.82
C LEU A 205 14.62 -4.73 -5.97
N MET A 206 15.01 -4.09 -4.88
CA MET A 206 14.16 -3.23 -4.06
C MET A 206 14.55 -1.76 -4.31
N ALA A 207 13.54 -0.92 -4.52
CA ALA A 207 13.67 0.53 -4.58
C ALA A 207 12.76 1.18 -3.53
N ALA A 208 13.26 2.16 -2.79
CA ALA A 208 12.53 2.91 -1.79
C ALA A 208 12.70 4.41 -2.01
N GLY A 209 11.60 5.14 -1.99
CA GLY A 209 11.57 6.60 -2.04
C GLY A 209 11.47 7.19 -0.63
N GLY A 210 12.10 8.34 -0.42
CA GLY A 210 12.08 9.06 0.85
C GLY A 210 11.31 10.37 0.82
N PHE A 211 10.98 10.85 2.02
CA PHE A 211 10.18 12.06 2.26
C PHE A 211 10.89 13.37 1.84
N GLN A 212 12.22 13.38 1.74
CA GLN A 212 13.00 14.55 1.31
C GLN A 212 13.57 14.37 -0.10
N GLY A 213 12.88 13.62 -0.95
CA GLY A 213 13.31 13.37 -2.33
C GLY A 213 14.48 12.39 -2.42
N GLU A 214 14.57 11.43 -1.51
CA GLU A 214 15.56 10.37 -1.58
C GLU A 214 15.12 9.23 -2.49
N LEU A 215 16.11 8.52 -3.05
CA LEU A 215 15.97 7.25 -3.72
C LEU A 215 17.04 6.29 -3.20
N ILE A 216 16.62 5.10 -2.78
CA ILE A 216 17.49 4.01 -2.32
C ILE A 216 17.19 2.76 -3.15
N CYS A 217 18.22 2.13 -3.68
CA CYS A 217 18.11 0.86 -4.40
C CYS A 217 19.03 -0.19 -3.76
N LYS A 218 18.48 -1.41 -3.61
CA LYS A 218 19.15 -2.52 -2.95
C LYS A 218 18.77 -3.84 -3.59
N TYR A 219 19.74 -4.67 -3.92
CA TYR A 219 19.49 -6.06 -4.30
C TYR A 219 19.25 -6.90 -3.05
N LEU A 220 18.15 -7.67 -3.03
CA LEU A 220 17.71 -8.44 -1.87
C LEU A 220 18.69 -9.53 -1.45
N HIS A 221 19.47 -10.06 -2.39
CA HIS A 221 20.47 -11.11 -2.15
C HIS A 221 21.81 -10.56 -1.64
N HIS A 222 22.02 -9.25 -1.67
CA HIS A 222 23.22 -8.60 -1.16
C HIS A 222 22.92 -7.92 0.17
N PRO A 223 23.83 -7.90 1.16
CA PRO A 223 23.60 -7.18 2.42
C PRO A 223 23.74 -5.65 2.27
N GLU A 224 24.51 -5.16 1.31
CA GLU A 224 24.79 -3.73 1.16
C GLU A 224 23.70 -2.98 0.36
N VAL A 225 23.70 -1.65 0.47
CA VAL A 225 22.90 -0.77 -0.39
C VAL A 225 23.65 -0.57 -1.71
N ALA A 226 22.99 -0.89 -2.83
CA ALA A 226 23.59 -0.78 -4.15
C ALA A 226 23.77 0.70 -4.53
N PHE A 227 22.71 1.48 -4.35
CA PHE A 227 22.66 2.89 -4.71
C PHE A 227 21.78 3.67 -3.75
N SER A 228 22.17 4.90 -3.46
CA SER A 228 21.37 5.86 -2.71
C SER A 228 21.71 7.26 -3.16
N THR A 229 20.72 8.14 -3.24
CA THR A 229 20.93 9.55 -3.56
C THR A 229 19.74 10.42 -3.16
N LYS A 230 19.94 11.73 -3.17
CA LYS A 230 18.88 12.73 -3.12
C LYS A 230 18.60 13.21 -4.55
N ILE A 231 17.44 12.84 -5.09
CA ILE A 231 17.06 13.08 -6.49
C ILE A 231 16.52 14.49 -6.73
N SER A 232 16.17 15.21 -5.65
CA SER A 232 15.76 16.60 -5.69
C SER A 232 16.28 17.36 -4.47
N ASN A 233 16.65 18.62 -4.67
CA ASN A 233 17.15 19.49 -3.60
C ASN A 233 16.09 20.46 -3.07
N GLU A 234 14.87 20.43 -3.60
CA GLU A 234 13.78 21.25 -3.08
C GLU A 234 13.35 20.76 -1.68
N GLU A 235 12.88 21.69 -0.85
CA GLU A 235 12.58 21.44 0.56
C GLU A 235 11.44 20.43 0.73
N ASN A 236 10.46 20.44 -0.18
CA ASN A 236 9.28 19.57 -0.15
C ASN A 236 9.22 18.62 -1.36
N ALA A 237 10.33 18.00 -1.72
CA ALA A 237 10.44 17.13 -2.90
C ALA A 237 10.13 15.64 -2.65
N ILE A 238 9.14 15.33 -1.81
CA ILE A 238 8.75 13.96 -1.43
C ILE A 238 8.76 13.04 -2.66
N THR A 239 9.42 11.89 -2.56
CA THR A 239 9.29 10.82 -3.55
C THR A 239 7.95 10.12 -3.31
N ASN A 240 6.89 10.60 -3.98
CA ASN A 240 5.52 10.15 -3.76
C ASN A 240 5.30 8.69 -4.19
N ALA A 241 5.86 8.31 -5.35
CA ALA A 241 5.80 6.93 -5.83
C ALA A 241 7.15 6.49 -6.42
N VAL A 242 7.49 5.22 -6.17
CA VAL A 242 8.56 4.51 -6.87
C VAL A 242 7.97 3.25 -7.49
N ASP A 243 8.35 2.96 -8.72
CA ASP A 243 7.98 1.72 -9.41
C ASP A 243 9.18 1.13 -10.16
N ILE A 244 9.15 -0.17 -10.38
CA ILE A 244 10.16 -0.91 -11.15
C ILE A 244 9.48 -1.55 -12.36
N CYS A 245 9.83 -1.08 -13.54
CA CYS A 245 9.22 -1.51 -14.80
C CYS A 245 10.28 -1.93 -15.82
N TYR A 246 9.82 -2.50 -16.93
CA TYR A 246 10.65 -2.81 -18.07
C TYR A 246 10.40 -1.81 -19.19
N SER A 247 11.46 -1.38 -19.86
CA SER A 247 11.35 -0.68 -21.13
C SER A 247 10.78 -1.64 -22.20
N PRO A 248 10.30 -1.12 -23.34
CA PRO A 248 9.91 -1.96 -24.48
C PRO A 248 11.04 -2.87 -24.99
N THR A 249 12.30 -2.50 -24.70
CA THR A 249 13.50 -3.28 -25.03
C THR A 249 13.89 -4.31 -23.97
N GLY A 250 13.12 -4.45 -22.88
CA GLY A 250 13.39 -5.38 -21.79
C GLY A 250 14.43 -4.92 -20.78
N SER A 251 14.86 -3.65 -20.83
CA SER A 251 15.76 -3.10 -19.81
C SER A 251 14.97 -2.69 -18.57
N MET A 252 15.39 -3.15 -17.40
CA MET A 252 14.75 -2.76 -16.15
C MET A 252 15.03 -1.28 -15.83
N ARG A 253 14.00 -0.59 -15.35
CA ARG A 253 14.01 0.83 -15.02
C ARG A 253 13.40 1.04 -13.63
N VAL A 254 13.95 2.00 -12.90
CA VAL A 254 13.34 2.54 -11.68
C VAL A 254 12.75 3.90 -12.03
N ILE A 255 11.46 4.09 -11.77
CA ILE A 255 10.77 5.36 -12.04
C ILE A 255 10.37 5.96 -10.71
N THR A 256 10.63 7.26 -10.54
CA THR A 256 10.17 8.03 -9.38
C THR A 256 9.22 9.12 -9.83
N ALA A 257 8.13 9.29 -9.06
CA ALA A 257 7.23 10.42 -9.14
C ALA A 257 7.43 11.27 -7.89
N ASN A 258 7.62 12.57 -8.09
CA ASN A 258 8.01 13.47 -7.03
C ASN A 258 7.08 14.69 -6.93
N ASN A 259 7.04 15.25 -5.73
CA ASN A 259 6.28 16.44 -5.42
C ASN A 259 6.82 17.70 -6.14
N ASP A 260 8.08 17.66 -6.59
CA ASP A 260 8.73 18.71 -7.40
C ASP A 260 8.30 18.71 -8.89
N GLN A 261 7.15 18.11 -9.19
CA GLN A 261 6.53 18.06 -10.53
C GLN A 261 7.32 17.24 -11.56
N GLN A 262 8.31 16.47 -11.11
CA GLN A 262 9.14 15.65 -11.99
C GLN A 262 8.81 14.17 -11.88
N VAL A 263 8.92 13.50 -13.02
CA VAL A 263 9.13 12.06 -13.10
C VAL A 263 10.56 11.80 -13.54
N ARG A 264 11.29 10.94 -12.82
CA ARG A 264 12.67 10.58 -13.16
C ARG A 264 12.77 9.09 -13.44
N VAL A 265 13.54 8.74 -14.47
CA VAL A 265 13.73 7.36 -14.93
C VAL A 265 15.21 7.01 -14.80
N PHE A 266 15.51 5.94 -14.09
CA PHE A 266 16.85 5.43 -13.87
C PHE A 266 17.03 4.06 -14.52
N ASP A 267 18.20 3.82 -15.11
CA ASP A 267 18.61 2.48 -15.51
C ASP A 267 18.89 1.62 -14.26
N ALA A 268 18.22 0.47 -14.12
CA ALA A 268 18.31 -0.33 -12.89
C ALA A 268 19.65 -1.06 -12.71
N LYS A 269 20.52 -1.10 -13.75
CA LYS A 269 21.83 -1.75 -13.69
C LYS A 269 22.92 -0.77 -13.27
N SER A 270 22.87 0.45 -13.79
CA SER A 270 23.87 1.50 -13.57
C SER A 270 23.40 2.58 -12.58
N PHE A 271 22.10 2.66 -12.29
CA PHE A 271 21.47 3.75 -11.54
C PHE A 271 21.75 5.15 -12.11
N ALA A 272 22.12 5.24 -13.39
CA ALA A 272 22.21 6.50 -14.09
C ALA A 272 20.79 7.00 -14.41
N CYS A 273 20.54 8.29 -14.18
CA CYS A 273 19.30 8.94 -14.61
C CYS A 273 19.30 9.03 -16.14
N THR A 274 18.39 8.29 -16.78
CA THR A 274 18.30 8.24 -18.25
C THR A 274 17.35 9.29 -18.80
N SER A 275 16.34 9.69 -18.03
CA SER A 275 15.34 10.66 -18.47
C SER A 275 14.69 11.35 -17.26
N HIS A 276 14.27 12.60 -17.46
CA HIS A 276 13.43 13.31 -16.51
C HIS A 276 12.36 14.07 -17.29
N TYR A 277 11.15 14.12 -16.75
CA TYR A 277 9.98 14.73 -17.37
C TYR A 277 9.32 15.69 -16.38
N THR A 278 9.19 16.95 -16.79
CA THR A 278 8.48 17.98 -16.02
C THR A 278 7.02 18.00 -16.43
N PHE A 279 6.15 18.22 -15.47
CA PHE A 279 4.73 18.38 -15.71
C PHE A 279 4.14 19.54 -14.88
N PRO A 280 2.87 19.95 -15.05
CA PRO A 280 2.40 21.23 -14.50
C PRO A 280 2.09 21.25 -12.98
N TRP A 281 2.33 20.15 -12.27
CA TRP A 281 1.88 19.94 -10.89
C TRP A 281 2.63 18.81 -10.18
N SER A 282 2.49 18.71 -8.86
CA SER A 282 3.08 17.63 -8.07
C SER A 282 2.64 16.28 -8.61
N VAL A 283 3.57 15.34 -8.80
CA VAL A 283 3.24 14.01 -9.32
C VAL A 283 3.08 13.06 -8.14
N ASN A 284 1.85 12.60 -7.92
CA ASN A 284 1.45 11.76 -6.79
C ASN A 284 1.65 10.27 -7.07
N ASN A 285 1.42 9.83 -8.33
CA ASN A 285 1.65 8.46 -8.73
C ASN A 285 1.97 8.34 -10.22
N THR A 286 2.70 7.29 -10.59
CA THR A 286 2.88 6.88 -11.99
C THR A 286 2.71 5.38 -12.15
N SER A 287 2.35 4.94 -13.36
CA SER A 287 2.41 3.53 -13.73
C SER A 287 2.67 3.36 -15.23
N VAL A 288 3.50 2.38 -15.58
CA VAL A 288 3.86 2.09 -16.97
C VAL A 288 3.02 0.95 -17.52
N SER A 289 2.57 1.06 -18.77
CA SER A 289 1.81 0.01 -19.45
C SER A 289 2.64 -1.29 -19.55
N PRO A 290 2.00 -2.47 -19.61
CA PRO A 290 2.71 -3.75 -19.67
C PRO A 290 3.69 -3.88 -20.85
N ASP A 291 3.43 -3.18 -21.96
CA ASP A 291 4.32 -3.14 -23.13
C ASP A 291 5.43 -2.08 -23.04
N GLY A 292 5.50 -1.32 -21.95
CA GLY A 292 6.52 -0.32 -21.67
C GLY A 292 6.38 0.99 -22.44
N LYS A 293 5.29 1.19 -23.21
CA LYS A 293 5.18 2.34 -24.12
C LYS A 293 4.45 3.54 -23.55
N LEU A 294 3.47 3.33 -22.68
CA LEU A 294 2.65 4.40 -22.12
C LEU A 294 2.95 4.57 -20.63
N LEU A 295 2.98 5.82 -20.20
CA LEU A 295 3.13 6.25 -18.82
C LEU A 295 1.85 6.97 -18.40
N ALA A 296 1.16 6.43 -17.41
CA ALA A 296 0.09 7.14 -16.71
C ALA A 296 0.71 8.04 -15.63
N VAL A 297 0.32 9.32 -15.61
CA VAL A 297 0.86 10.34 -14.71
C VAL A 297 -0.30 10.99 -13.96
N LEU A 298 -0.29 10.83 -12.64
CA LEU A 298 -1.30 11.31 -11.70
C LEU A 298 -0.68 12.33 -10.75
N GLY A 299 -1.42 13.38 -10.41
CA GLY A 299 -0.92 14.48 -9.59
C GLY A 299 -2.03 15.33 -9.00
N ASP A 300 -1.71 16.59 -8.70
CA ASP A 300 -2.64 17.58 -8.15
C ASP A 300 -3.63 18.13 -9.20
N SER A 301 -4.24 17.23 -9.97
CA SER A 301 -5.25 17.51 -10.99
C SER A 301 -6.29 16.40 -11.04
N PRO A 302 -7.54 16.73 -11.43
CA PRO A 302 -8.56 15.75 -11.79
C PRO A 302 -8.22 14.92 -13.03
N GLU A 303 -7.26 15.34 -13.85
CA GLU A 303 -6.89 14.62 -15.08
C GLU A 303 -5.72 13.66 -14.86
N CYS A 304 -5.82 12.45 -15.40
CA CYS A 304 -4.68 11.56 -15.61
C CYS A 304 -4.07 11.85 -16.98
N LEU A 305 -2.79 12.22 -17.05
CA LEU A 305 -2.09 12.33 -18.33
C LEU A 305 -1.57 10.96 -18.77
N ILE A 306 -1.69 10.69 -20.07
CA ILE A 306 -1.07 9.55 -20.73
C ILE A 306 0.06 10.11 -21.58
N ALA A 307 1.28 9.71 -21.26
CA ALA A 307 2.49 10.12 -21.94
C ALA A 307 3.19 8.93 -22.62
N ASP A 308 3.97 9.21 -23.65
CA ASP A 308 4.94 8.25 -24.18
C ASP A 308 6.05 8.04 -23.15
N ALA A 309 6.27 6.79 -22.74
CA ALA A 309 7.17 6.45 -21.64
C ALA A 309 8.66 6.70 -21.95
N GLN A 310 9.03 6.86 -23.23
CA GLN A 310 10.41 7.10 -23.65
C GLN A 310 10.75 8.60 -23.75
N SER A 311 9.81 9.40 -24.24
CA SER A 311 9.98 10.84 -24.47
C SER A 311 9.35 11.73 -23.41
N GLY A 312 8.42 11.18 -22.61
CA GLY A 312 7.61 11.94 -21.65
C GLY A 312 6.56 12.84 -22.30
N LYS A 313 6.41 12.80 -23.63
CA LYS A 313 5.44 13.63 -24.34
C LYS A 313 4.02 13.14 -24.05
N VAL A 314 3.17 14.05 -23.58
CA VAL A 314 1.74 13.78 -23.38
C VAL A 314 1.07 13.50 -24.73
N VAL A 315 0.40 12.35 -24.83
CA VAL A 315 -0.32 11.89 -26.04
C VAL A 315 -1.84 11.88 -25.87
N SER A 316 -2.33 11.78 -24.63
CA SER A 316 -3.75 11.84 -24.29
C SER A 316 -3.94 12.22 -22.82
N ASN A 317 -5.18 12.49 -22.42
CA ASN A 317 -5.61 12.70 -21.05
C ASN A 317 -6.95 12.02 -20.78
N LEU A 318 -7.14 11.59 -19.54
CA LEU A 318 -8.35 10.96 -19.05
C LEU A 318 -9.08 11.94 -18.14
N LYS A 319 -10.32 12.26 -18.49
CA LYS A 319 -11.14 13.27 -17.82
C LYS A 319 -12.37 12.63 -17.20
N GLY A 320 -12.66 12.97 -15.94
CA GLY A 320 -13.88 12.55 -15.26
C GLY A 320 -13.76 12.53 -13.75
N HIS A 321 -12.57 12.29 -13.20
CA HIS A 321 -12.33 12.49 -11.77
C HIS A 321 -12.53 13.95 -11.39
N LEU A 322 -12.84 14.18 -10.12
CA LEU A 322 -13.19 15.51 -9.62
C LEU A 322 -12.17 16.11 -8.66
N ASP A 323 -11.13 15.37 -8.30
CA ASP A 323 -10.12 15.81 -7.34
C ASP A 323 -8.78 15.08 -7.63
N TYR A 324 -7.81 15.10 -6.72
CA TYR A 324 -6.46 14.60 -6.97
C TYR A 324 -6.38 13.07 -6.96
N SER A 325 -5.56 12.53 -7.87
CA SER A 325 -5.39 11.09 -8.04
C SER A 325 -4.11 10.60 -7.37
N PHE A 326 -4.17 9.42 -6.72
CA PHE A 326 -3.07 8.89 -5.90
C PHE A 326 -2.70 7.44 -6.23
N ALA A 327 -3.49 6.76 -7.05
CA ALA A 327 -3.21 5.38 -7.43
C ALA A 327 -3.55 5.15 -8.90
N SER A 328 -2.70 4.40 -9.59
CA SER A 328 -3.05 3.81 -10.87
C SER A 328 -2.47 2.42 -11.03
N ALA A 329 -3.16 1.59 -11.80
CA ALA A 329 -2.69 0.26 -12.17
C ALA A 329 -3.18 -0.10 -13.57
N TRP A 330 -2.28 -0.69 -14.36
CA TRP A 330 -2.63 -1.26 -15.65
C TRP A 330 -3.12 -2.70 -15.46
N HIS A 331 -4.21 -3.04 -16.15
CA HIS A 331 -4.56 -4.43 -16.34
C HIS A 331 -3.47 -5.10 -17.21
N PRO A 332 -3.08 -6.37 -16.95
CA PRO A 332 -1.96 -7.02 -17.64
C PRO A 332 -2.12 -7.15 -19.16
N ASN A 333 -3.35 -7.10 -19.69
CA ASN A 333 -3.59 -7.03 -21.14
C ASN A 333 -3.18 -5.69 -21.80
N GLY A 334 -2.88 -4.66 -21.00
CA GLY A 334 -2.45 -3.34 -21.47
C GLY A 334 -3.54 -2.45 -22.06
N THR A 335 -4.81 -2.87 -22.05
CA THR A 335 -5.90 -2.07 -22.62
C THR A 335 -6.67 -1.29 -21.57
N ILE A 336 -6.71 -1.78 -20.33
CA ILE A 336 -7.43 -1.11 -19.22
C ILE A 336 -6.44 -0.46 -18.27
N LEU A 337 -6.70 0.80 -17.94
CA LEU A 337 -6.06 1.53 -16.85
C LEU A 337 -7.11 1.82 -15.77
N ALA A 338 -6.76 1.56 -14.52
CA ALA A 338 -7.55 1.96 -13.36
C ALA A 338 -6.88 3.16 -12.67
N THR A 339 -7.67 4.14 -12.22
CA THR A 339 -7.20 5.32 -11.48
C THR A 339 -8.02 5.53 -10.22
N GLY A 340 -7.35 5.75 -9.09
CA GLY A 340 -7.94 5.95 -7.77
C GLY A 340 -7.75 7.38 -7.29
N ASN A 341 -8.81 7.95 -6.72
CA ASN A 341 -8.93 9.39 -6.55
C ASN A 341 -9.46 9.82 -5.18
N GLN A 342 -9.18 11.08 -4.83
CA GLN A 342 -9.70 11.78 -3.67
C GLN A 342 -11.23 11.90 -3.67
N ASP A 343 -11.86 11.89 -4.85
CA ASP A 343 -13.31 11.89 -5.03
C ASP A 343 -14.01 10.59 -4.60
N THR A 344 -13.31 9.71 -3.90
CA THR A 344 -13.75 8.41 -3.38
C THR A 344 -14.08 7.36 -4.45
N THR A 345 -13.70 7.61 -5.71
CA THR A 345 -13.94 6.69 -6.81
C THR A 345 -12.65 6.11 -7.38
N CYS A 346 -12.81 4.92 -7.95
CA CYS A 346 -11.88 4.33 -8.91
C CYS A 346 -12.52 4.38 -10.29
N ARG A 347 -11.86 4.99 -11.28
CA ARG A 347 -12.33 4.98 -12.68
C ARG A 347 -11.53 3.99 -13.51
N LEU A 348 -12.23 3.28 -14.39
CA LEU A 348 -11.66 2.35 -15.35
C LEU A 348 -11.70 2.95 -16.74
N TRP A 349 -10.60 2.85 -17.49
CA TRP A 349 -10.42 3.48 -18.78
C TRP A 349 -9.97 2.46 -19.81
N ASP A 350 -10.65 2.41 -20.96
CA ASP A 350 -10.09 1.74 -22.13
C ASP A 350 -9.15 2.70 -22.86
N ILE A 351 -7.85 2.40 -22.85
CA ILE A 351 -6.84 3.29 -23.42
C ILE A 351 -6.98 3.47 -24.94
N ARG A 352 -7.73 2.58 -25.61
CA ARG A 352 -8.05 2.69 -27.05
C ARG A 352 -9.12 3.75 -27.31
N ASN A 353 -9.90 4.12 -26.28
CA ASN A 353 -10.89 5.18 -26.32
C ASN A 353 -10.89 5.98 -25.01
N THR A 354 -10.01 6.98 -24.94
CA THR A 354 -9.78 7.81 -23.75
C THR A 354 -10.85 8.88 -23.50
N SER A 355 -11.91 8.92 -24.31
CA SER A 355 -12.93 9.99 -24.21
C SER A 355 -13.80 9.91 -22.96
N GLN A 356 -13.96 8.72 -22.38
CA GLN A 356 -14.75 8.49 -21.18
C GLN A 356 -14.30 7.23 -20.44
N SER A 357 -14.58 7.15 -19.14
CA SER A 357 -14.38 5.94 -18.35
C SER A 357 -15.41 4.87 -18.72
N ILE A 358 -15.01 3.60 -18.76
CA ILE A 358 -15.90 2.46 -19.01
C ILE A 358 -16.70 2.07 -17.76
N ALA A 359 -16.18 2.39 -16.57
CA ALA A 359 -16.86 2.20 -15.29
C ALA A 359 -16.32 3.17 -14.24
N VAL A 360 -17.17 3.47 -13.26
CA VAL A 360 -16.82 4.21 -12.04
C VAL A 360 -17.20 3.33 -10.86
N LEU A 361 -16.22 2.93 -10.05
CA LEU A 361 -16.39 2.09 -8.88
C LEU A 361 -16.29 2.98 -7.64
N LYS A 362 -17.23 2.85 -6.72
CA LYS A 362 -17.25 3.65 -5.49
C LYS A 362 -16.52 2.95 -4.34
N GLY A 363 -15.74 3.73 -3.59
CA GLY A 363 -15.34 3.36 -2.24
C GLY A 363 -16.50 3.48 -1.26
N ARG A 364 -16.24 3.16 0.00
CA ARG A 364 -17.20 3.13 1.10
C ARG A 364 -17.06 4.30 2.05
N MET A 365 -15.83 4.72 2.33
CA MET A 365 -15.51 5.70 3.35
C MET A 365 -14.71 6.88 2.81
N GLY A 366 -13.70 6.62 1.98
CA GLY A 366 -12.79 7.66 1.52
C GLY A 366 -12.07 7.39 0.21
N ALA A 367 -10.99 8.14 0.02
CA ALA A 367 -10.24 8.17 -1.22
C ALA A 367 -9.59 6.85 -1.59
N ILE A 368 -9.47 6.54 -2.88
CA ILE A 368 -8.80 5.32 -3.33
C ILE A 368 -7.28 5.56 -3.41
N ARG A 369 -6.51 4.87 -2.57
CA ARG A 369 -5.06 5.10 -2.35
C ARG A 369 -4.13 4.03 -2.88
N ALA A 370 -4.66 2.85 -3.18
CA ALA A 370 -3.89 1.81 -3.86
C ALA A 370 -4.81 1.04 -4.80
N ILE A 371 -4.27 0.65 -5.96
CA ILE A 371 -4.94 -0.23 -6.91
C ILE A 371 -3.91 -1.24 -7.40
N LYS A 372 -4.28 -2.52 -7.49
CA LYS A 372 -3.46 -3.59 -8.08
C LYS A 372 -4.34 -4.54 -8.86
N PHE A 373 -3.86 -4.97 -10.03
CA PHE A 373 -4.43 -6.12 -10.74
C PHE A 373 -3.66 -7.39 -10.37
N THR A 374 -4.34 -8.54 -10.38
CA THR A 374 -3.64 -9.83 -10.40
C THR A 374 -2.88 -9.99 -11.72
N SER A 375 -1.78 -10.75 -11.71
CA SER A 375 -0.94 -10.95 -12.90
C SER A 375 -1.67 -11.69 -14.04
N ASP A 376 -2.69 -12.48 -13.73
CA ASP A 376 -3.59 -13.11 -14.70
C ASP A 376 -4.74 -12.19 -15.17
N GLY A 377 -4.87 -11.01 -14.56
CA GLY A 377 -5.89 -10.01 -14.88
C GLY A 377 -7.30 -10.35 -14.41
N CYS A 378 -7.52 -11.46 -13.69
CA CYS A 378 -8.86 -11.88 -13.29
C CYS A 378 -9.46 -11.02 -12.16
N PHE A 379 -8.62 -10.39 -11.33
CA PHE A 379 -9.10 -9.55 -10.23
C PHE A 379 -8.38 -8.21 -10.17
N MET A 380 -9.09 -7.21 -9.66
CA MET A 380 -8.55 -5.91 -9.30
C MET A 380 -8.87 -5.62 -7.84
N ALA A 381 -7.85 -5.34 -7.04
CA ALA A 381 -8.03 -4.81 -5.69
C ALA A 381 -7.88 -3.29 -5.69
N MET A 382 -8.74 -2.59 -4.97
CA MET A 382 -8.55 -1.19 -4.60
C MET A 382 -8.66 -1.03 -3.08
N ALA A 383 -7.79 -0.20 -2.51
CA ALA A 383 -7.77 0.08 -1.07
C ALA A 383 -8.08 1.55 -0.79
N GLU A 384 -8.90 1.77 0.22
CA GLU A 384 -9.18 3.07 0.81
C GLU A 384 -8.03 3.48 1.76
N PRO A 385 -8.04 4.68 2.40
CA PRO A 385 -6.95 5.07 3.28
C PRO A 385 -6.90 4.18 4.52
N ALA A 386 -8.07 3.69 4.94
CA ALA A 386 -8.29 2.81 6.08
C ALA A 386 -9.49 1.88 5.83
N ASP A 387 -9.56 0.83 6.63
CA ASP A 387 -10.72 -0.04 6.89
C ASP A 387 -11.26 -0.90 5.73
N PHE A 388 -11.19 -0.45 4.48
CA PHE A 388 -11.80 -1.16 3.35
C PHE A 388 -10.83 -1.47 2.22
N VAL A 389 -10.83 -2.73 1.80
CA VAL A 389 -10.25 -3.19 0.55
C VAL A 389 -11.33 -3.88 -0.27
N HIS A 390 -11.47 -3.51 -1.53
CA HIS A 390 -12.47 -4.06 -2.45
C HIS A 390 -11.78 -4.85 -3.54
N ILE A 391 -12.24 -6.08 -3.80
CA ILE A 391 -11.73 -6.96 -4.85
C ILE A 391 -12.83 -7.16 -5.89
N PHE A 392 -12.59 -6.71 -7.11
CA PHE A 392 -13.52 -6.82 -8.22
C PHE A 392 -13.11 -7.93 -9.17
N ASP A 393 -14.08 -8.73 -9.60
CA ASP A 393 -13.91 -9.65 -10.72
C ASP A 393 -13.94 -8.90 -12.05
N THR A 394 -12.83 -8.96 -12.79
CA THR A 394 -12.70 -8.27 -14.08
C THR A 394 -13.50 -8.96 -15.19
N GLN A 395 -13.77 -10.27 -15.05
CA GLN A 395 -14.49 -11.06 -16.06
C GLN A 395 -15.99 -10.78 -16.02
N SER A 396 -16.52 -10.47 -14.83
CA SER A 396 -17.90 -10.02 -14.63
C SER A 396 -18.09 -8.52 -14.89
N ASP A 397 -17.26 -7.91 -15.75
CA ASP A 397 -17.27 -6.47 -16.06
C ASP A 397 -17.22 -5.60 -14.78
N TYR A 398 -16.44 -6.02 -13.78
CA TYR A 398 -16.32 -5.37 -12.47
C TYR A 398 -17.65 -5.27 -11.70
N GLY A 399 -18.64 -6.09 -12.06
CA GLY A 399 -19.97 -6.13 -11.46
C GLY A 399 -20.07 -7.01 -10.21
N ALA A 400 -19.05 -7.80 -9.88
CA ALA A 400 -19.01 -8.61 -8.66
C ALA A 400 -17.85 -8.16 -7.76
N CYS A 401 -18.13 -7.90 -6.48
CA CYS A 401 -17.15 -7.41 -5.51
C CYS A 401 -17.17 -8.20 -4.20
N GLU A 402 -15.97 -8.49 -3.71
CA GLU A 402 -15.68 -8.86 -2.34
C GLU A 402 -15.15 -7.63 -1.60
N GLU A 403 -15.79 -7.28 -0.48
CA GLU A 403 -15.35 -6.21 0.41
C GLU A 403 -14.69 -6.85 1.63
N ILE A 404 -13.42 -6.54 1.84
CA ILE A 404 -12.68 -6.88 3.05
C ILE A 404 -12.78 -5.70 4.00
N ASP A 405 -13.47 -5.93 5.11
CA ASP A 405 -13.73 -4.96 6.18
C ASP A 405 -12.81 -5.24 7.38
N LEU A 406 -11.94 -4.27 7.68
CA LEU A 406 -10.91 -4.30 8.70
C LEU A 406 -10.87 -2.95 9.45
N PHE A 407 -9.98 -2.80 10.43
CA PHE A 407 -9.80 -1.56 11.18
C PHE A 407 -8.35 -1.10 11.18
N GLY A 408 -8.13 0.16 10.82
CA GLY A 408 -6.82 0.82 10.81
C GLY A 408 -6.42 1.31 9.41
N GLU A 409 -5.35 2.10 9.35
CA GLU A 409 -4.84 2.65 8.10
C GLU A 409 -4.21 1.54 7.24
N ILE A 410 -4.51 1.51 5.94
CA ILE A 410 -4.02 0.47 5.03
C ILE A 410 -2.73 0.94 4.39
N ALA A 411 -1.58 0.50 4.91
CA ALA A 411 -0.26 0.91 4.42
C ALA A 411 0.07 0.43 3.00
N GLY A 412 -0.62 -0.61 2.53
CA GLY A 412 -0.52 -1.11 1.17
C GLY A 412 -1.19 -2.47 0.98
N ILE A 413 -1.38 -2.82 -0.29
CA ILE A 413 -1.93 -4.10 -0.74
C ILE A 413 -1.03 -4.72 -1.80
N SER A 414 -0.88 -6.04 -1.79
CA SER A 414 -0.07 -6.74 -2.79
C SER A 414 -0.61 -8.15 -3.05
N PHE A 415 -0.97 -8.43 -4.31
CA PHE A 415 -1.14 -9.80 -4.77
C PHE A 415 0.22 -10.45 -4.97
N SER A 416 0.34 -11.72 -4.62
CA SER A 416 1.50 -12.53 -4.98
C SER A 416 1.59 -12.65 -6.51
N PRO A 417 2.82 -12.74 -7.08
CA PRO A 417 2.97 -12.83 -8.54
C PRO A 417 2.29 -14.04 -9.19
N ASP A 418 2.09 -15.12 -8.43
CA ASP A 418 1.35 -16.33 -8.84
C ASP A 418 -0.18 -16.22 -8.67
N THR A 419 -0.67 -15.07 -8.20
CA THR A 419 -2.09 -14.74 -7.92
C THR A 419 -2.73 -15.52 -6.77
N GLU A 420 -1.97 -16.32 -6.04
CA GLU A 420 -2.52 -17.23 -5.03
C GLU A 420 -2.75 -16.58 -3.67
N ALA A 421 -2.10 -15.46 -3.38
CA ALA A 421 -2.22 -14.74 -2.12
C ALA A 421 -2.46 -13.25 -2.34
N LEU A 422 -3.18 -12.64 -1.40
CA LEU A 422 -3.31 -11.21 -1.21
C LEU A 422 -2.82 -10.86 0.19
N PHE A 423 -1.94 -9.87 0.27
CA PHE A 423 -1.45 -9.31 1.51
C PHE A 423 -1.98 -7.90 1.71
N ILE A 424 -2.39 -7.59 2.95
CA ILE A 424 -2.84 -6.26 3.37
C ILE A 424 -2.06 -5.88 4.62
N GLY A 425 -1.34 -4.75 4.55
CA GLY A 425 -0.57 -4.22 5.66
C GLY A 425 -1.38 -3.16 6.38
N VAL A 426 -1.64 -3.36 7.68
CA VAL A 426 -2.41 -2.43 8.50
C VAL A 426 -1.47 -1.69 9.45
N ALA A 427 -1.51 -0.37 9.39
CA ALA A 427 -0.86 0.53 10.33
C ALA A 427 -1.89 0.99 11.36
N ASP A 428 -1.73 0.47 12.57
CA ASP A 428 -2.51 0.88 13.74
C ASP A 428 -1.63 0.74 14.99
N ARG A 429 -1.87 1.59 15.99
CA ARG A 429 -1.08 1.63 17.23
C ARG A 429 -1.17 0.28 17.96
N THR A 430 -2.37 -0.29 18.02
CA THR A 430 -2.71 -1.45 18.86
C THR A 430 -2.86 -2.74 18.04
N TYR A 431 -3.53 -2.65 16.90
CA TYR A 431 -3.89 -3.79 16.04
C TYR A 431 -3.19 -3.77 14.67
N GLY A 432 -2.14 -2.95 14.53
CA GLY A 432 -1.28 -2.95 13.35
C GLY A 432 -0.71 -4.34 13.10
N SER A 433 -0.81 -4.80 11.86
CA SER A 433 -0.62 -6.21 11.51
C SER A 433 -0.43 -6.41 10.01
N LEU A 434 -0.09 -7.65 9.64
CA LEU A 434 -0.08 -8.13 8.26
C LEU A 434 -1.12 -9.25 8.10
N LEU A 435 -2.09 -9.00 7.23
CA LEU A 435 -3.14 -9.96 6.87
C LEU A 435 -2.76 -10.69 5.58
N GLU A 436 -2.99 -12.00 5.57
CA GLU A 436 -2.79 -12.92 4.45
C GLU A 436 -4.12 -13.56 4.08
N PHE A 437 -4.47 -13.49 2.79
CA PHE A 437 -5.63 -14.13 2.19
C PHE A 437 -5.17 -15.03 1.04
N ASN A 438 -5.83 -16.16 0.82
CA ASN A 438 -5.56 -17.03 -0.33
C ASN A 438 -6.71 -16.96 -1.32
N ARG A 439 -6.37 -17.00 -2.60
CA ARG A 439 -7.35 -17.05 -3.68
C ARG A 439 -8.21 -18.31 -3.55
N LYS A 440 -9.52 -18.12 -3.59
CA LYS A 440 -10.50 -19.19 -3.65
C LYS A 440 -10.55 -19.76 -5.06
N ARG A 441 -10.28 -21.06 -5.19
CA ARG A 441 -10.44 -21.78 -6.45
C ARG A 441 -11.77 -22.53 -6.44
N SER A 442 -12.74 -22.02 -7.20
CA SER A 442 -13.97 -22.77 -7.51
C SER A 442 -13.63 -23.87 -8.49
N HIS A 443 -13.34 -25.09 -8.00
CA HIS A 443 -13.14 -26.24 -8.86
C HIS A 443 -14.48 -26.76 -9.38
N HIS A 444 -15.07 -26.07 -10.37
CA HIS A 444 -16.33 -26.47 -11.01
C HIS A 444 -16.32 -27.90 -11.58
N TYR A 445 -15.16 -28.55 -11.74
CA TYR A 445 -15.08 -29.94 -12.20
C TYR A 445 -15.58 -30.96 -11.17
N LEU A 446 -15.50 -30.66 -9.86
CA LEU A 446 -15.97 -31.59 -8.82
C LEU A 446 -17.50 -31.52 -8.61
N ASP A 447 -18.14 -30.43 -9.02
CA ASP A 447 -19.59 -30.25 -8.87
C ASP A 447 -20.42 -30.99 -9.93
N TYR A 448 -19.78 -31.60 -10.94
CA TYR A 448 -20.44 -32.43 -11.97
C TYR A 448 -20.37 -33.95 -11.70
N VAL A 449 -19.82 -34.38 -10.55
CA VAL A 449 -19.65 -35.81 -10.21
C VAL A 449 -20.53 -36.26 -9.03
N LEU A 450 -21.61 -35.53 -8.72
CA LEU A 450 -22.62 -35.97 -7.75
C LEU A 450 -24.02 -36.08 -8.35
#